data_AF-A0A926AR54-F1
#
_entry.id   AF-A0A926AR54-F1
#
_cell.length_a   1.000
_cell.length_b   1.000
_cell.length_c   1.000
_cell.angle_alpha   90.00
_cell.angle_beta   90.00
_cell.angle_gamma   90.00
#
_symmetry.space_group_name_H-M   'P 1'
#
loop_
_entity.id
_entity.type
_entity.pdbx_description
1 polymer ?
#
loop_
_entity_poly.entity_id
_entity_poly.type
_entity_poly.pdbx_seq_one_letter_code
_entity_poly.pdbx_strand_id
1 'polypeptide(L)' 'MELSLNAPALLFPTISMLMLAYTNRFLAIASLVRSLHREYNEAQDPRLLEQIRNLRLRLSLIQNMQATCVLCIFFSV' A
#
# COMPACT_ATOMS: atom_id res chain seq x y z
N MET A 1 -14.02 21.64 28.92
CA MET A 1 -13.03 21.32 27.86
C MET A 1 -13.21 19.85 27.51
N GLU A 2 -14.20 19.54 26.68
CA GLU A 2 -14.66 18.18 26.31
C GLU A 2 -13.92 17.64 25.06
N LEU A 3 -12.58 17.64 25.08
CA LEU A 3 -11.78 17.27 23.91
C LEU A 3 -11.45 15.76 23.84
N SER A 4 -11.91 14.94 24.78
CA SER A 4 -11.45 13.55 24.88
C SER A 4 -12.27 12.51 24.09
N LEU A 5 -13.54 12.80 23.78
CA LEU A 5 -14.45 11.82 23.11
C LEU A 5 -14.48 11.93 21.57
N ASN A 6 -14.08 13.07 20.99
CA ASN A 6 -14.12 13.26 19.53
C ASN A 6 -12.88 12.74 18.80
N ALA A 7 -11.71 12.67 19.46
CA ALA A 7 -10.48 12.20 18.83
C ALA A 7 -10.56 10.72 18.37
N PRO A 8 -11.04 9.76 19.19
CA PRO A 8 -11.21 8.38 18.74
C PRO A 8 -12.27 8.24 17.62
N ALA A 9 -13.35 9.04 17.70
CA ALA A 9 -14.45 9.00 16.74
C ALA A 9 -14.04 9.47 15.33
N LEU A 10 -13.06 10.37 15.23
CA LEU A 10 -12.49 10.83 13.95
C LEU A 10 -11.42 9.88 13.40
N LEU A 11 -10.67 9.21 14.28
CA LEU A 11 -9.58 8.32 13.85
C LEU A 11 -10.08 7.10 13.07
N PHE A 12 -11.17 6.46 13.50
CA PHE A 12 -11.69 5.26 12.85
C PHE A 12 -12.09 5.43 11.36
N PRO A 13 -12.90 6.45 10.98
CA PRO A 13 -13.22 6.69 9.57
C PRO A 13 -12.00 7.11 8.75
N THR A 14 -11.08 7.90 9.32
CA THR A 14 -9.85 8.32 8.62
C THR A 14 -8.92 7.13 8.35
N ILE A 15 -8.73 6.23 9.31
CA ILE A 15 -7.95 5.00 9.14
C ILE A 15 -8.56 4.13 8.05
N SER A 16 -9.89 3.94 8.07
CA SER A 16 -10.59 3.13 7.08
C SER A 16 -10.43 3.68 5.66
N MET A 17 -10.55 5.00 5.49
CA MET A 17 -10.33 5.66 4.20
C MET A 17 -8.88 5.54 3.72
N LEU A 18 -7.91 5.66 4.63
CA LEU A 18 -6.49 5.51 4.34
C LEU A 18 -6.15 4.09 3.91
N MET A 19 -6.66 3.08 4.64
CA MET A 19 -6.52 1.67 4.32
C MET A 19 -7.08 1.35 2.93
N LEU A 20 -8.25 1.89 2.60
CA LEU A 20 -8.87 1.71 1.28
C LEU A 20 -8.00 2.31 0.17
N ALA A 21 -7.46 3.52 0.37
CA ALA A 21 -6.59 4.18 -0.59
C ALA A 21 -5.29 3.39 -0.84
N TYR A 22 -4.64 2.87 0.21
CA TYR A 22 -3.44 2.04 0.07
C TYR A 22 -3.74 0.67 -0.54
N THR A 23 -4.87 0.05 -0.19
CA THR A 23 -5.34 -1.19 -0.82
C THR A 23 -5.55 -1.01 -2.32
N ASN A 24 -6.15 0.11 -2.75
CA ASN A 24 -6.31 0.41 -4.18
C ASN A 24 -4.97 0.56 -4.91
N ARG A 25 -4.00 1.27 -4.32
CA ARG A 25 -2.64 1.38 -4.89
C ARG A 25 -1.93 0.04 -4.96
N PHE A 26 -2.07 -0.78 -3.93
CA PHE A 26 -1.53 -2.14 -3.88
C PHE A 26 -2.11 -3.01 -5.00
N LEU A 27 -3.45 -3.01 -5.16
CA LEU A 27 -4.13 -3.82 -6.18
C LEU A 27 -3.73 -3.41 -7.60
N ALA A 28 -3.61 -2.11 -7.87
CA ALA A 28 -3.18 -1.60 -9.17
C ALA A 28 -1.76 -2.09 -9.53
N ILE A 29 -0.81 -1.95 -8.61
CA ILE A 29 0.58 -2.39 -8.84
C ILE A 29 0.67 -3.92 -8.91
N ALA A 30 -0.08 -4.65 -8.06
CA ALA A 30 -0.10 -6.11 -8.09
C ALA A 30 -0.67 -6.65 -9.42
N SER A 31 -1.70 -5.99 -9.97
CA SER A 31 -2.23 -6.31 -11.30
C SER A 31 -1.18 -6.08 -12.39
N LEU A 32 -0.49 -4.94 -12.35
CA LEU A 32 0.57 -4.62 -13.30
C LEU A 32 1.73 -5.63 -13.25
N VAL A 33 2.17 -6.00 -12.04
CA VAL A 33 3.21 -7.02 -11.84
C VAL A 33 2.79 -8.37 -12.44
N ARG A 34 1.53 -8.78 -12.27
CA ARG A 34 1.02 -10.03 -12.87
C ARG A 34 0.98 -9.95 -14.41
N SER A 35 0.59 -8.81 -14.97
CA SER A 35 0.59 -8.59 -16.43
C SER A 35 2.00 -8.68 -17.00
N LEU A 36 2.95 -7.93 -16.42
CA LEU A 36 4.35 -7.94 -16.84
C LEU A 36 5.00 -9.32 -16.68
N HIS A 37 4.59 -10.08 -15.66
CA HIS A 37 5.09 -11.45 -15.48
C HIS A 37 4.58 -12.41 -16.57
N ARG A 38 3.33 -12.25 -17.04
CA ARG A 38 2.82 -13.00 -18.19
C ARG A 38 3.59 -12.64 -19.46
N GLU A 39 3.80 -11.36 -19.71
CA GLU A 39 4.55 -10.86 -20.87
C GLU A 39 6.02 -11.34 -20.84
N TYR A 40 6.63 -11.40 -19.65
CA TYR A 40 7.97 -11.95 -19.48
C TYR A 40 8.05 -13.44 -19.81
N ASN A 41 7.01 -14.23 -19.50
CA ASN A 41 7.00 -15.65 -19.85
C ASN A 41 6.92 -15.89 -21.36
N GLU A 42 6.38 -14.94 -22.13
CA GLU A 42 6.28 -15.03 -23.59
C GLU A 42 7.54 -14.50 -24.29
N ALA A 43 8.04 -13.33 -23.87
CA ALA A 43 9.13 -12.63 -24.55
C ALA A 43 10.52 -12.87 -23.93
N GLN A 44 10.60 -13.34 -22.68
CA GLN A 44 11.83 -13.47 -21.88
C GLN A 44 12.73 -12.22 -21.88
N ASP A 45 12.13 -11.02 -21.99
CA ASP A 45 12.90 -9.77 -22.02
C ASP A 45 13.45 -9.43 -20.61
N PRO A 46 14.78 -9.32 -20.43
CA PRO A 46 15.38 -8.92 -19.15
C PRO A 46 14.91 -7.55 -18.64
N ARG A 47 14.42 -6.66 -19.51
CA ARG A 47 13.88 -5.35 -19.11
C ARG A 47 12.58 -5.48 -18.34
N LEU A 48 11.74 -6.47 -18.66
CA LEU A 48 10.50 -6.76 -17.92
C LEU A 48 10.81 -7.24 -16.50
N LEU A 49 11.88 -8.03 -16.33
CA LEU A 49 12.34 -8.49 -15.02
C LEU A 49 12.75 -7.30 -14.12
N GLU A 50 13.51 -6.36 -14.66
CA GLU A 50 13.90 -5.13 -13.94
C GLU A 50 12.68 -4.25 -13.58
N GLN A 51 11.68 -4.15 -14.46
CA GLN A 51 10.43 -3.44 -14.15
C GLN A 51 9.64 -4.13 -13.03
N ILE A 52 9.51 -5.46 -13.09
CA ILE A 52 8.84 -6.24 -12.04
C ILE A 52 9.56 -6.04 -10.70
N ARG A 53 10.89 -6.04 -10.68
CA ARG A 53 11.68 -5.79 -9.47
C ARG A 53 11.40 -4.41 -8.88
N ASN A 54 11.38 -3.37 -9.71
CA ASN A 54 11.04 -2.01 -9.30
C ASN A 54 9.61 -1.90 -8.76
N LEU A 55 8.64 -2.55 -9.40
CA LEU A 55 7.25 -2.54 -8.94
C LEU A 55 7.06 -3.30 -7.62
N ARG A 56 7.77 -4.41 -7.42
CA ARG A 56 7.79 -5.13 -6.12
C ARG A 56 8.39 -4.27 -5.02
N LEU A 57 9.45 -3.51 -5.30
CA LEU A 57 10.01 -2.55 -4.35
C LEU A 57 8.98 -1.48 -3.97
N ARG A 58 8.30 -0.89 -4.97
CA ARG A 58 7.22 0.08 -4.72
C ARG A 58 6.08 -0.52 -3.88
N LEU A 59 5.73 -1.78 -4.12
CA LEU A 59 4.72 -2.50 -3.35
C LEU A 59 5.14 -2.64 -1.87
N SER A 60 6.41 -2.97 -1.61
CA SER A 60 6.95 -3.06 -0.24
C SER A 60 6.97 -1.69 0.44
N LEU A 61 7.31 -0.62 -0.27
CA LEU A 61 7.26 0.74 0.26
C LEU A 61 5.84 1.14 0.67
N ILE A 62 4.83 0.83 -0.15
CA ILE A 62 3.41 1.08 0.17
C ILE A 62 3.00 0.34 1.45
N GLN A 63 3.36 -0.94 1.56
CA GLN A 63 3.06 -1.74 2.77
C GLN A 63 3.75 -1.17 4.01
N ASN A 64 5.02 -0.76 3.88
CA ASN A 64 5.75 -0.15 5.00
C ASN A 64 5.13 1.18 5.42
N MET A 65 4.69 2.03 4.50
CA MET A 65 4.00 3.29 4.86
C MET A 65 2.69 3.02 5.61
N GLN A 66 1.93 2.02 5.18
CA GLN A 66 0.68 1.62 5.83
C GLN A 66 0.94 1.06 7.24
N ALA A 67 1.96 0.21 7.40
CA ALA A 67 2.35 -0.35 8.69
C ALA A 67 2.85 0.73 9.67
N THR A 68 3.72 1.64 9.22
CA THR A 68 4.19 2.76 10.04
C THR A 68 3.04 3.66 10.45
N CYS A 69 2.05 3.89 9.58
CA CYS A 69 0.88 4.69 9.93
C CYS A 69 0.05 4.02 11.03
N VAL A 70 -0.22 2.72 10.92
CA VAL A 70 -0.92 1.96 11.97
C VAL A 70 -0.14 1.99 13.27
N LEU A 71 1.18 1.79 13.22
CA LEU A 71 2.06 1.87 14.39
C LEU A 71 1.99 3.24 15.06
N CYS A 72 2.11 4.33 14.30
CA CYS A 72 2.01 5.69 14.82
C CYS A 72 0.66 5.94 15.53
N ILE A 73 -0.44 5.45 14.98
CA ILE A 73 -1.77 5.59 15.59
C ILE A 73 -1.86 4.75 16.86
N PHE A 74 -1.34 3.52 16.85
CA PHE A 74 -1.29 2.66 18.03
C PHE A 74 -0.47 3.25 19.18
N PHE A 75 0.64 3.95 18.89
CA PHE A 75 1.45 4.62 19.91
C PHE A 75 0.88 5.99 20.34
N SER A 76 0.00 6.59 19.53
CA SER A 76 -0.63 7.87 19.83
C SER A 76 -1.90 7.72 20.69
N VAL A 77 -2.48 6.52 20.76
CA VAL A 77 -3.60 6.15 21.64
C VAL A 77 -3.06 5.57 22.93
#